data_AF-A0A3B5QPR7-F1
#
_entry.id   AF-A0A3B5QPR7-F1
#
_cell.length_a   1.000
_cell.length_b   1.000
_cell.length_c   1.000
_cell.angle_alpha   90.00
_cell.angle_beta   90.00
_cell.angle_gamma   90.00
#
_symmetry.space_group_name_H-M   'P 1'
#
loop_
_entity.id
_entity.type
_entity.pdbx_description
1 polymer ?
#
loop_
_entity_poly.entity_id
_entity_poly.type
_entity_poly.pdbx_seq_one_letter_code
_entity_poly.pdbx_strand_id
1 'polypeptide(L)'
;MSARSPTLTEPSDTSLYIPGNNYRREYIATQGPLPGTKDDFWRMVWEHGVHNVVMVTQCVEKGRVKCDQYWPADKEPLYYGDLVIQMLSESVLCSYPRMLRHFHYTVWPDHGVPDSTQSLIQFVRTVRDYVDRSPSTGATVVHCSAGVGRTGTFIALDRVLQQLDSKGGIDLYGCVFDLRLHRQGSTSWSPGPVQTFLGP
;
A
#
# COMPACT_ATOMS: atom_id res chain seq x y z
N MET A 1 -14.07 23.14 28.51
CA MET A 1 -13.18 23.24 27.33
C MET A 1 -13.38 21.98 26.50
N SER A 2 -14.16 22.06 25.42
CA SER A 2 -14.39 20.92 24.53
C SER A 2 -13.14 20.74 23.67
N ALA A 3 -12.44 19.62 23.86
CA ALA A 3 -11.37 19.21 22.97
C ALA A 3 -11.98 18.98 21.59
N ARG A 4 -11.69 19.85 20.62
CA ARG A 4 -11.98 19.59 19.22
C ARG A 4 -11.28 18.29 18.85
N SER A 5 -12.04 17.29 18.40
CA SER A 5 -11.49 16.12 17.73
C SER A 5 -10.53 16.62 16.63
N PRO A 6 -9.33 16.03 16.50
CA PRO A 6 -8.43 16.44 15.44
C PRO A 6 -9.14 16.17 14.11
N THR A 7 -9.41 17.22 13.35
CA THR A 7 -9.82 17.07 11.95
C THR A 7 -8.67 16.38 11.25
N LEU A 8 -8.83 15.07 11.03
CA LEU A 8 -7.87 14.25 10.31
C LEU A 8 -7.69 14.87 8.92
N THR A 9 -6.55 15.49 8.71
CA THR A 9 -6.11 16.06 7.43
C THR A 9 -6.19 14.97 6.35
N GLU A 10 -6.59 15.34 5.14
CA GLU A 10 -6.49 14.44 3.99
C GLU A 10 -5.00 14.34 3.58
N PRO A 11 -4.55 13.20 3.03
CA PRO A 11 -3.17 13.07 2.55
C PRO A 11 -2.92 14.02 1.36
N SER A 12 -1.64 14.27 1.04
CA SER A 12 -1.24 15.13 -0.09
C SER A 12 -1.81 14.69 -1.45
N ASP A 13 -1.79 15.54 -2.48
CA ASP A 13 -2.35 15.26 -3.82
C ASP A 13 -1.87 13.93 -4.46
N THR A 14 -0.71 13.42 -4.04
CA THR A 14 -0.14 12.15 -4.52
C THR A 14 -0.59 10.91 -3.73
N SER A 15 -1.22 11.10 -2.58
CA SER A 15 -1.62 10.09 -1.60
C SER A 15 -3.13 10.13 -1.37
N LEU A 16 -3.81 8.99 -1.39
CA LEU A 16 -5.28 8.96 -1.28
C LEU A 16 -5.72 7.88 -0.31
N TYR A 17 -6.71 8.22 0.53
CA TYR A 17 -7.38 7.21 1.34
C TYR A 17 -8.20 6.28 0.44
N ILE A 18 -8.09 4.98 0.71
CA ILE A 18 -8.80 3.95 0.00
C ILE A 18 -9.64 3.14 1.00
N PRO A 19 -10.94 2.92 0.73
CA PRO A 19 -11.76 2.07 1.56
C PRO A 19 -11.38 0.60 1.40
N GLY A 20 -11.36 -0.11 2.53
CA GLY A 20 -11.30 -1.57 2.55
C GLY A 20 -12.65 -2.19 2.90
N ASN A 21 -12.65 -3.45 3.27
CA ASN A 21 -13.89 -4.15 3.63
C ASN A 21 -14.38 -3.77 5.03
N ASN A 22 -13.47 -3.40 5.93
CA ASN A 22 -13.77 -3.19 7.35
C ASN A 22 -13.86 -1.71 7.69
N TYR A 23 -13.02 -0.87 7.04
CA TYR A 23 -12.93 0.56 7.35
C TYR A 23 -12.92 1.44 6.09
N ARG A 24 -13.52 2.64 6.20
CA ARG A 24 -13.52 3.64 5.10
C ARG A 24 -12.13 4.20 4.78
N ARG A 25 -11.23 4.20 5.76
CA ARG A 25 -9.84 4.69 5.65
C ARG A 25 -8.86 3.57 6.00
N GLU A 26 -9.05 2.40 5.39
CA GLU A 26 -8.26 1.20 5.69
C GLU A 26 -6.86 1.26 5.06
N TYR A 27 -6.73 1.92 3.91
CA TYR A 27 -5.44 2.10 3.25
C TYR A 27 -5.17 3.54 2.86
N ILE A 28 -3.88 3.87 2.71
CA ILE A 28 -3.40 5.05 2.00
C ILE A 28 -2.61 4.56 0.79
N ALA A 29 -3.13 4.80 -0.42
CA ALA A 29 -2.41 4.53 -1.65
C ALA A 29 -1.57 5.74 -2.04
N THR A 30 -0.26 5.56 -2.20
CA THR A 30 0.66 6.64 -2.56
C THR A 30 1.68 6.21 -3.60
N GLN A 31 2.37 7.17 -4.21
CA GLN A 31 3.50 6.91 -5.10
C GLN A 31 4.75 6.50 -4.31
N GLY A 32 5.68 5.83 -4.98
CA GLY A 32 7.02 5.59 -4.44
C GLY A 32 7.71 6.92 -4.16
N PRO A 33 8.28 7.11 -2.96
CA PRO A 33 8.97 8.36 -2.63
C PRO A 33 10.10 8.69 -3.60
N LEU A 34 10.20 9.97 -3.95
CA LEU A 34 11.29 10.55 -4.72
C LEU A 34 12.34 11.14 -3.76
N PRO A 35 13.59 11.42 -4.22
CA PRO A 35 14.61 12.05 -3.37
C PRO A 35 14.12 13.29 -2.61
N GLY A 36 13.33 14.14 -3.25
CA GLY A 36 12.79 15.38 -2.66
C GLY A 36 11.50 15.23 -1.85
N THR A 37 10.92 14.03 -1.75
CA THR A 37 9.61 13.81 -1.09
C THR A 37 9.64 12.74 0.01
N LYS A 38 10.84 12.28 0.41
CA LYS A 38 10.98 11.27 1.49
C LYS A 38 10.48 11.81 2.82
N ASP A 39 10.80 13.06 3.11
CA ASP A 39 10.40 13.74 4.35
C ASP A 39 8.88 13.86 4.42
N ASP A 40 8.24 14.22 3.31
CA ASP A 40 6.79 14.29 3.22
C ASP A 40 6.13 12.91 3.39
N PHE A 41 6.75 11.86 2.82
CA PHE A 41 6.30 10.49 3.01
C PHE A 41 6.32 10.07 4.49
N TRP A 42 7.44 10.31 5.18
CA TRP A 42 7.56 9.97 6.61
C TRP A 42 6.66 10.83 7.49
N ARG A 43 6.49 12.12 7.15
CA ARG A 43 5.53 13.00 7.82
C ARG A 43 4.11 12.46 7.70
N MET A 44 3.69 12.05 6.50
CA MET A 44 2.39 11.40 6.28
C MET A 44 2.25 10.11 7.11
N VAL A 45 3.25 9.23 7.09
CA VAL A 45 3.26 8.00 7.90
C VAL A 45 3.07 8.31 9.39
N TRP A 46 3.74 9.34 9.88
CA TRP A 46 3.65 9.75 11.28
C TRP A 46 2.27 10.33 11.64
N GLU A 47 1.84 11.37 10.92
CA GLU A 47 0.60 12.13 11.15
C GLU A 47 -0.65 11.26 11.04
N HIS A 48 -0.69 10.34 10.08
CA HIS A 48 -1.84 9.47 9.85
C HIS A 48 -1.83 8.18 10.70
N GLY A 49 -0.95 8.09 11.70
CA GLY A 49 -0.99 6.96 12.64
C GLY A 49 -0.60 5.62 12.00
N VAL A 50 0.19 5.63 10.91
CA VAL A 50 0.52 4.42 10.14
C VAL A 50 1.49 3.53 10.93
N HIS A 51 1.22 2.23 10.91
CA HIS A 51 2.06 1.19 11.53
C HIS A 51 2.54 0.14 10.52
N ASN A 52 1.93 0.07 9.34
CA ASN A 52 2.28 -0.89 8.31
C ASN A 52 2.44 -0.17 6.96
N VAL A 53 3.57 -0.40 6.30
CA VAL A 53 3.89 0.09 4.97
C VAL A 53 4.11 -1.12 4.06
N VAL A 54 3.46 -1.14 2.92
CA VAL A 54 3.56 -2.18 1.89
C VAL A 54 4.17 -1.58 0.64
N MET A 55 5.33 -2.10 0.25
CA MET A 55 6.06 -1.72 -0.96
C MET A 55 6.00 -2.88 -1.97
N VAL A 56 5.39 -2.65 -3.13
CA VAL A 56 5.26 -3.67 -4.21
C VAL A 56 6.01 -3.27 -5.49
N THR A 57 7.20 -2.70 -5.34
CA THR A 57 8.11 -2.34 -6.44
C THR A 57 9.55 -2.46 -5.98
N GLN A 58 10.49 -2.71 -6.89
CA GLN A 58 11.90 -2.49 -6.58
C GLN A 58 12.26 -1.01 -6.77
N CYS A 59 13.33 -0.54 -6.11
CA CYS A 59 13.81 0.83 -6.32
C CYS A 59 14.25 1.07 -7.77
N VAL A 60 14.83 0.04 -8.40
CA VAL A 60 15.25 0.05 -9.80
C VAL A 60 14.71 -1.19 -10.51
N GLU A 61 14.09 -0.99 -11.66
CA GLU A 61 13.59 -2.07 -12.53
C GLU A 61 14.09 -1.80 -13.96
N LYS A 62 14.79 -2.77 -14.56
CA LYS A 62 15.46 -2.64 -15.88
C LYS A 62 16.30 -1.37 -16.04
N GLY A 63 17.04 -1.01 -15.01
CA GLY A 63 17.91 0.18 -15.01
C GLY A 63 17.17 1.52 -14.90
N ARG A 64 15.85 1.51 -14.68
CA ARG A 64 15.06 2.72 -14.44
C ARG A 64 14.68 2.82 -12.96
N VAL A 65 14.90 4.00 -12.38
CA VAL A 65 14.46 4.30 -11.02
C VAL A 65 12.93 4.35 -10.98
N LYS A 66 12.34 3.59 -10.06
CA LYS A 66 10.89 3.48 -9.83
C LYS A 66 10.47 4.04 -8.49
N CYS A 67 11.34 3.94 -7.49
CA CYS A 67 11.18 4.41 -6.12
C CYS A 67 12.57 4.70 -5.56
N ASP A 68 12.74 5.77 -4.80
CA ASP A 68 13.98 5.99 -4.09
C ASP A 68 14.06 5.10 -2.84
N GLN A 69 15.26 4.83 -2.35
CA GLN A 69 15.43 4.15 -1.06
C GLN A 69 15.16 5.18 0.05
N TYR A 70 13.92 5.17 0.56
CA TYR A 70 13.44 6.14 1.54
C TYR A 70 13.55 5.65 2.98
N TRP A 71 14.18 4.50 3.22
CA TRP A 71 14.45 3.95 4.54
C TRP A 71 15.97 3.80 4.76
N PRO A 72 16.46 3.74 6.01
CA PRO A 72 17.87 3.49 6.30
C PRO A 72 18.39 2.22 5.63
N ALA A 73 19.63 2.24 5.11
CA ALA A 73 20.24 1.06 4.50
C ALA A 73 20.79 0.06 5.55
N ASP A 74 21.00 0.53 6.77
CA ASP A 74 21.54 -0.21 7.90
C ASP A 74 20.84 0.22 9.20
N LYS A 75 21.40 -0.17 10.34
CA LYS A 75 20.85 0.14 11.67
C LYS A 75 21.13 1.56 12.15
N GLU A 76 21.89 2.35 11.38
CA GLU A 76 22.15 3.74 11.72
C GLU A 76 20.88 4.57 11.52
N PRO A 77 20.46 5.35 12.53
CA PRO A 77 19.30 6.22 12.40
C PRO A 77 19.52 7.31 11.35
N LEU A 78 18.50 7.60 10.54
CA LEU A 78 18.49 8.71 9.59
C LEU A 78 17.38 9.72 9.91
N TYR A 79 17.67 10.99 9.65
CA TYR A 79 16.71 12.08 9.78
C TYR A 79 15.94 12.25 8.46
N TYR A 80 14.62 12.38 8.59
CA TYR A 80 13.70 12.73 7.52
C TYR A 80 12.83 13.89 8.03
N GLY A 81 13.25 15.12 7.75
CA GLY A 81 12.74 16.31 8.44
C GLY A 81 12.94 16.20 9.97
N ASP A 82 11.85 16.33 10.73
CA ASP A 82 11.86 16.27 12.20
C ASP A 82 11.77 14.84 12.76
N LEU A 83 11.70 13.83 11.89
CA LEU A 83 11.55 12.43 12.29
C LEU A 83 12.89 11.70 12.21
N VAL A 84 13.15 10.87 13.22
CA VAL A 84 14.28 9.94 13.23
C VAL A 84 13.76 8.54 12.92
N ILE A 85 14.22 7.98 11.80
CA ILE A 85 13.87 6.63 11.37
C ILE A 85 15.07 5.72 11.55
N GLN A 86 14.88 4.65 12.31
CA GLN A 86 15.90 3.63 12.54
C GLN A 86 15.41 2.25 12.11
N MET A 87 16.25 1.50 11.41
CA MET A 87 15.97 0.09 11.15
C MET A 87 16.32 -0.75 12.39
N LEU A 88 15.32 -1.40 12.98
CA LEU A 88 15.52 -2.34 14.10
C LEU A 88 15.87 -3.74 13.57
N SER A 89 15.22 -4.13 12.47
CA SER A 89 15.48 -5.37 11.73
C SER A 89 15.12 -5.17 10.26
N GLU A 90 15.46 -6.15 9.42
CA GLU A 90 15.29 -6.12 7.95
C GLU A 90 13.85 -5.77 7.47
N SER A 91 12.84 -5.85 8.34
CA SER A 91 11.44 -5.50 8.04
C SER A 91 10.76 -4.63 9.12
N VAL A 92 11.49 -4.18 10.15
CA VAL A 92 10.95 -3.37 11.24
C VAL A 92 11.70 -2.06 11.34
N LEU A 93 10.97 -0.97 11.15
CA LEU A 93 11.43 0.41 11.28
C LEU A 93 10.88 1.01 12.58
N CYS A 94 11.63 1.91 13.20
CA CYS A 94 11.20 2.66 14.36
C CYS A 94 11.21 4.15 14.03
N SER A 95 10.07 4.80 14.21
CA SER A 95 9.97 6.25 14.32
C SER A 95 9.63 6.55 15.78
N TYR A 96 10.62 6.63 16.66
CA TYR A 96 10.40 6.65 18.11
C TYR A 96 9.33 7.68 18.52
N PRO A 97 8.33 7.31 19.34
CA PRO A 97 8.13 6.02 20.04
C PRO A 97 7.35 4.92 19.28
N ARG A 98 7.06 5.08 17.98
CA ARG A 98 6.23 4.13 17.21
C ARG A 98 7.07 3.10 16.44
N MET A 99 6.71 1.83 16.60
CA MET A 99 7.22 0.74 15.76
C MET A 99 6.37 0.61 14.50
N LEU A 100 7.04 0.53 13.35
CA LEU A 100 6.46 0.42 12.02
C LEU A 100 7.00 -0.83 11.32
N ARG A 101 6.13 -1.56 10.63
CA ARG A 101 6.51 -2.71 9.81
C ARG A 101 6.55 -2.30 8.35
N HIS A 102 7.63 -2.67 7.68
CA HIS A 102 7.81 -2.44 6.24
C HIS A 102 7.83 -3.78 5.53
N PHE A 103 6.84 -4.01 4.68
CA PHE A 103 6.67 -5.23 3.89
C PHE A 103 7.07 -4.94 2.45
N HIS A 104 8.19 -5.52 2.02
CA HIS A 104 8.71 -5.31 0.67
C HIS A 104 8.54 -6.56 -0.20
N TYR A 105 7.65 -6.51 -1.19
CA TYR A 105 7.50 -7.56 -2.19
C TYR A 105 8.41 -7.27 -3.39
N THR A 106 9.47 -8.07 -3.54
CA THR A 106 10.59 -7.82 -4.46
C THR A 106 10.52 -8.56 -5.79
N VAL A 107 9.63 -9.57 -5.88
CA VAL A 107 9.57 -10.49 -7.04
C VAL A 107 8.47 -10.12 -8.05
N TRP A 108 7.90 -8.92 -7.98
CA TRP A 108 6.94 -8.47 -8.99
C TRP A 108 7.65 -8.13 -10.31
N PRO A 109 7.28 -8.75 -11.45
CA PRO A 109 7.91 -8.46 -12.74
C PRO A 109 7.62 -7.03 -13.24
N ASP A 110 8.58 -6.42 -13.94
CA ASP A 110 8.46 -5.04 -14.50
C ASP A 110 7.32 -4.90 -15.53
N HIS A 111 7.04 -5.96 -16.30
CA HIS A 111 5.84 -6.05 -17.14
C HIS A 111 5.03 -7.30 -16.79
N GLY A 112 3.71 -7.15 -16.73
CA GLY A 112 2.79 -8.25 -16.47
C GLY A 112 2.53 -8.47 -14.98
N VAL A 113 2.16 -9.71 -14.68
CA VAL A 113 1.80 -10.19 -13.33
C VAL A 113 2.78 -11.29 -12.92
N PRO A 114 2.96 -11.56 -11.62
CA PRO A 114 3.78 -12.68 -11.17
C PRO A 114 3.35 -14.00 -11.85
N ASP A 115 4.32 -14.81 -12.29
CA ASP A 115 4.06 -16.09 -12.98
C ASP A 115 3.28 -17.08 -12.12
N SER A 116 3.39 -16.94 -10.80
CA SER A 116 2.59 -17.67 -9.82
C SER A 116 1.86 -16.71 -8.88
N THR A 117 0.55 -16.87 -8.82
CA THR A 117 -0.32 -16.13 -7.89
C THR A 117 -0.07 -16.49 -6.43
N GLN A 118 0.50 -17.68 -6.16
CA GLN A 118 0.73 -18.18 -4.80
C GLN A 118 1.62 -17.25 -3.98
N SER A 119 2.69 -16.73 -4.57
CA SER A 119 3.63 -15.84 -3.88
C SER A 119 2.96 -14.54 -3.43
N LEU A 120 2.13 -13.94 -4.28
CA LEU A 120 1.42 -12.72 -3.97
C LEU A 120 0.29 -12.96 -2.96
N ILE A 121 -0.45 -14.06 -3.10
CA ILE A 121 -1.49 -14.46 -2.13
C ILE A 121 -0.87 -14.67 -0.73
N GLN A 122 0.24 -15.40 -0.65
CA GLN A 122 0.93 -15.64 0.62
C GLN A 122 1.46 -14.33 1.24
N PHE A 123 1.99 -13.43 0.41
CA PHE A 123 2.41 -12.11 0.86
C PHE A 123 1.24 -11.29 1.42
N VAL A 124 0.12 -11.20 0.69
CA VAL A 124 -1.09 -10.49 1.15
C VAL A 124 -1.60 -11.05 2.47
N ARG A 125 -1.71 -12.39 2.59
CA ARG A 125 -2.12 -13.06 3.83
C ARG A 125 -1.18 -12.74 4.99
N THR A 126 0.12 -12.74 4.74
CA THR A 126 1.12 -12.40 5.76
C THR A 126 0.93 -10.96 6.25
N VAL A 127 0.79 -9.99 5.33
CA VAL A 127 0.55 -8.59 5.70
C VAL A 127 -0.74 -8.48 6.52
N ARG A 128 -1.82 -9.12 6.06
CA ARG A 128 -3.12 -9.12 6.74
C ARG A 128 -3.04 -9.68 8.16
N ASP A 129 -2.36 -10.81 8.36
CA ASP A 129 -2.14 -11.39 9.69
C ASP A 129 -1.45 -10.41 10.66
N TYR A 130 -0.48 -9.62 10.18
CA TYR A 130 0.18 -8.59 11.01
C TYR A 130 -0.71 -7.37 11.26
N VAL A 131 -1.53 -6.97 10.29
CA VAL A 131 -2.50 -5.88 10.42
C VAL A 131 -3.55 -6.25 11.48
N ASP A 132 -4.13 -7.45 11.39
CA ASP A 132 -5.22 -7.89 12.27
C ASP A 132 -4.76 -8.15 13.71
N ARG A 133 -3.48 -8.51 13.91
CA ARG A 133 -2.86 -8.63 15.24
C ARG A 133 -2.44 -7.28 15.83
N SER A 134 -2.46 -6.21 15.04
CA SER A 134 -2.09 -4.89 15.53
C SER A 134 -3.24 -4.26 16.32
N PRO A 135 -3.01 -3.77 17.55
CA PRO A 135 -4.05 -3.05 18.31
C PRO A 135 -4.40 -1.68 17.72
N SER A 136 -3.66 -1.22 16.70
CA SER A 136 -3.84 0.09 16.05
C SER A 136 -4.85 0.04 14.91
N THR A 137 -5.79 0.98 14.86
CA THR A 137 -6.71 1.21 13.73
C THR A 137 -6.13 2.09 12.62
N GLY A 138 -4.80 2.28 12.61
CA GLY A 138 -4.13 3.11 11.61
C GLY A 138 -4.22 2.53 10.20
N ALA A 139 -4.31 3.40 9.20
CA ALA A 139 -4.35 2.96 7.81
C ALA A 139 -3.04 2.25 7.42
N THR A 140 -3.15 1.26 6.52
CA THR A 140 -1.98 0.63 5.90
C THR A 140 -1.56 1.43 4.67
N VAL A 141 -0.32 1.92 4.65
CA VAL A 141 0.22 2.58 3.45
C VAL A 141 0.59 1.52 2.44
N VAL A 142 0.16 1.68 1.19
CA VAL A 142 0.51 0.78 0.08
C VAL A 142 1.04 1.62 -1.07
N HIS A 143 2.22 1.30 -1.58
CA HIS A 143 2.79 2.00 -2.73
C HIS A 143 3.54 1.05 -3.67
N CYS A 144 3.68 1.52 -4.91
CA CYS A 144 4.54 0.93 -5.92
C CYS A 144 5.47 2.03 -6.45
N SER A 145 5.52 2.22 -7.77
CA SER A 145 6.14 3.39 -8.39
C SER A 145 5.15 4.56 -8.47
N ALA A 146 4.09 4.45 -9.29
CA ALA A 146 3.07 5.50 -9.40
C ALA A 146 1.97 5.44 -8.31
N GLY A 147 1.90 4.35 -7.53
CA GLY A 147 0.82 4.12 -6.57
C GLY A 147 -0.50 3.72 -7.21
N VAL A 148 -0.45 3.05 -8.38
CA VAL A 148 -1.62 2.82 -9.23
C VAL A 148 -1.82 1.32 -9.44
N GLY A 149 -1.24 0.71 -10.48
CA GLY A 149 -1.57 -0.67 -10.89
C GLY A 149 -1.28 -1.74 -9.83
N ARG A 150 0.00 -1.92 -9.44
CA ARG A 150 0.37 -2.95 -8.44
C ARG A 150 -0.25 -2.69 -7.07
N THR A 151 -0.33 -1.42 -6.68
CA THR A 151 -0.97 -0.97 -5.44
C THR A 151 -2.44 -1.37 -5.40
N GLY A 152 -3.21 -1.05 -6.45
CA GLY A 152 -4.62 -1.42 -6.49
C GLY A 152 -4.83 -2.92 -6.64
N THR A 153 -3.96 -3.66 -7.35
CA THR A 153 -4.00 -5.12 -7.37
C THR A 153 -3.78 -5.72 -5.97
N PHE A 154 -2.81 -5.21 -5.20
CA PHE A 154 -2.60 -5.64 -3.82
C PHE A 154 -3.85 -5.39 -2.96
N ILE A 155 -4.40 -4.17 -2.98
CA ILE A 155 -5.58 -3.81 -2.18
C ILE A 155 -6.81 -4.63 -2.60
N ALA A 156 -7.04 -4.80 -3.91
CA ALA A 156 -8.14 -5.61 -4.42
C ALA A 156 -8.02 -7.07 -3.98
N LEU A 157 -6.81 -7.64 -4.06
CA LEU A 157 -6.57 -9.02 -3.64
C LEU A 157 -6.78 -9.20 -2.14
N ASP A 158 -6.30 -8.27 -1.31
CA ASP A 158 -6.54 -8.29 0.14
C ASP A 158 -8.05 -8.25 0.46
N ARG A 159 -8.80 -7.35 -0.19
CA ARG A 159 -10.26 -7.28 -0.03
C ARG A 159 -10.95 -8.57 -0.47
N VAL A 160 -10.56 -9.14 -1.60
CA VAL A 160 -11.18 -10.36 -2.13
C VAL A 160 -10.89 -11.57 -1.25
N LEU A 161 -9.66 -11.71 -0.75
CA LEU A 161 -9.30 -12.82 0.16
C LEU A 161 -10.09 -12.73 1.47
N GLN A 162 -10.27 -11.54 2.04
CA GLN A 162 -11.12 -11.36 3.22
C GLN A 162 -12.59 -11.70 2.93
N GLN A 163 -13.12 -11.36 1.75
CA GLN A 163 -14.49 -11.70 1.36
C GLN A 163 -14.67 -13.22 1.20
N LEU A 164 -13.69 -13.91 0.61
CA LEU A 164 -13.64 -15.37 0.53
C LEU A 164 -13.73 -16.00 1.91
N ASP A 165 -12.92 -15.51 2.85
CA ASP A 165 -12.82 -16.09 4.20
C ASP A 165 -14.06 -15.80 5.07
N SER A 166 -14.80 -14.72 4.80
CA SER A 166 -15.91 -14.24 5.67
C SER A 166 -17.33 -14.41 5.11
N LYS A 167 -17.53 -14.34 3.78
CA LYS A 167 -18.86 -14.19 3.17
C LYS A 167 -19.23 -15.29 2.17
N GLY A 168 -18.29 -16.18 1.82
CA GLY A 168 -18.53 -17.26 0.84
C GLY A 168 -18.81 -16.77 -0.59
N GLY A 169 -18.60 -15.48 -0.87
CA GLY A 169 -18.82 -14.84 -2.17
C GLY A 169 -17.83 -13.70 -2.39
N ILE A 170 -17.51 -13.42 -3.65
CA ILE A 170 -16.52 -12.41 -4.07
C ILE A 170 -17.20 -11.39 -4.98
N ASP A 171 -16.96 -10.11 -4.73
CA ASP A 171 -17.25 -9.04 -5.69
C ASP A 171 -15.96 -8.35 -6.16
N LEU A 172 -15.26 -9.01 -7.08
CA LEU A 172 -14.01 -8.49 -7.65
C LEU A 172 -14.27 -7.22 -8.45
N TYR A 173 -15.38 -7.16 -9.19
CA TYR A 173 -15.72 -5.99 -10.00
C TYR A 173 -15.97 -4.77 -9.13
N GLY A 174 -16.80 -4.89 -8.10
CA GLY A 174 -17.06 -3.83 -7.14
C GLY A 174 -15.79 -3.37 -6.42
N CYS A 175 -14.91 -4.30 -6.03
CA CYS A 175 -13.62 -3.93 -5.44
C CYS A 175 -12.78 -3.06 -6.37
N VAL A 176 -12.66 -3.45 -7.64
CA VAL A 176 -11.88 -2.68 -8.63
C VAL A 176 -12.56 -1.35 -8.97
N PHE A 177 -13.88 -1.34 -9.07
CA PHE A 177 -14.66 -0.13 -9.32
C PHE A 177 -14.47 0.89 -8.20
N ASP A 178 -14.60 0.47 -6.94
CA ASP A 178 -14.37 1.32 -5.76
C ASP A 178 -12.95 1.91 -5.75
N LEU A 179 -11.94 1.12 -6.12
CA LEU A 179 -10.55 1.59 -6.21
C LEU A 179 -10.40 2.67 -7.29
N ARG A 180 -11.05 2.50 -8.44
CA ARG A 180 -11.01 3.46 -9.55
C ARG A 180 -11.73 4.77 -9.24
N LEU A 181 -12.78 4.73 -8.41
CA LEU A 181 -13.47 5.94 -7.93
C LEU A 181 -12.56 6.83 -7.09
N HIS A 182 -11.69 6.23 -6.27
CA HIS A 182 -10.83 6.98 -5.37
C HIS A 182 -9.49 7.36 -6.01
N ARG A 183 -8.96 6.58 -6.96
CA ARG A 183 -7.73 6.91 -7.68
C ARG A 183 -7.75 6.39 -9.12
N GLN A 184 -7.69 7.31 -10.08
CA GLN A 184 -7.69 6.98 -11.50
C GLN A 184 -6.52 6.04 -11.85
N GLY A 185 -6.82 4.96 -12.58
CA GLY A 185 -5.83 3.99 -13.07
C GLY A 185 -5.54 2.81 -12.14
N SER A 186 -6.06 2.76 -10.90
CA SER A 186 -5.66 1.81 -9.82
C SER A 186 -5.63 0.32 -10.21
N THR A 187 -6.27 -0.07 -11.30
CA THR A 187 -5.93 -1.29 -12.03
C THR A 187 -5.70 -0.93 -13.48
N SER A 188 -4.44 -0.99 -13.93
CA SER A 188 -4.10 -0.85 -15.35
C SER A 188 -4.51 -2.12 -16.10
N TRP A 189 -5.81 -2.34 -16.21
CA TRP A 189 -6.43 -3.28 -17.13
C TRP A 189 -7.41 -2.46 -17.94
N SER A 190 -7.03 -2.16 -19.18
CA SER A 190 -7.99 -1.74 -20.19
C SER A 190 -8.93 -2.92 -20.38
N PRO A 191 -10.25 -2.80 -20.13
CA PRO A 191 -11.16 -3.81 -20.63
C PRO A 191 -11.00 -3.80 -22.15
N GLY A 192 -10.32 -4.81 -22.70
CA GLY A 192 -10.46 -5.10 -24.12
C GLY A 192 -11.96 -5.26 -24.39
N PRO A 193 -12.46 -4.80 -25.55
CA PRO A 193 -13.87 -4.95 -25.88
C PRO A 193 -14.25 -6.42 -25.70
N VAL A 194 -15.26 -6.65 -24.85
CA VAL A 194 -15.88 -7.96 -24.70
C VAL A 194 -16.47 -8.30 -26.06
N GLN A 195 -15.73 -9.05 -26.88
CA GLN A 195 -16.32 -9.72 -28.02
C GLN A 195 -17.22 -10.80 -27.44
N THR A 196 -18.52 -10.50 -27.41
CA THR A 196 -19.57 -11.49 -27.32
C THR A 196 -19.38 -12.47 -28.48
N PHE A 197 -18.76 -13.62 -28.19
CA PHE A 197 -18.88 -14.78 -29.06
C PHE A 197 -20.33 -15.28 -28.95
N LEU A 198 -21.20 -14.70 -29.77
CA LEU A 198 -22.41 -15.40 -30.21
C LEU A 198 -21.92 -16.43 -31.22
N GLY A 199 -21.77 -17.68 -30.76
CA GLY A 199 -21.61 -18.82 -31.66
C GLY A 199 -22.94 -19.11 -32.39
N PRO A 200 -22.89 -19.68 -33.60
CA PRO A 200 -24.00 -20.47 -34.13
C PRO A 200 -24.18 -21.79 -33.38
#